data_AF-A0A1Y2LVW8-F1
#
_entry.id   AF-A0A1Y2LVW8-F1
#
_cell.length_a   1.000
_cell.length_b   1.000
_cell.length_c   1.000
_cell.angle_alpha   90.00
_cell.angle_beta   90.00
_cell.angle_gamma   90.00
#
_symmetry.space_group_name_H-M   'P 1'
#
loop_
_entity.id
_entity.type
_entity.pdbx_description
1 polymer ?
#
loop_
_entity_poly.entity_id
_entity_poly.type
_entity_poly.pdbx_seq_one_letter_code
_entity_poly.pdbx_strand_id
1 'polypeptide(L)'
;MIIEDLQKEFVEELCFRAVQCNASYEGRYLLGTSLARPVIARAQIRVAQQEGCDFVSHGCTGKGNDQVRFELAFYTIQPSIKVIAPWRLPEFCDRFKGRQDLLDYAEKHGIPVTSTKAKPWSMDANLAHCSYEAGMSFEHCQTPSLTNASRYP
;
A
#
# COMPACT_ATOMS: atom_id res chain seq x y z
N MET A 1 7.98 17.23 2.74
CA MET A 1 7.41 15.90 3.01
C MET A 1 6.23 16.10 3.95
N ILE A 2 5.04 15.67 3.56
CA ILE A 2 3.83 15.77 4.39
C ILE A 2 3.64 14.41 5.07
N ILE A 3 3.40 14.42 6.37
CA ILE A 3 3.16 13.23 7.18
C ILE A 3 1.82 13.43 7.89
N GLU A 4 0.80 12.68 7.47
CA GLU A 4 -0.55 12.75 8.04
C GLU A 4 -0.75 11.62 9.06
N ASP A 5 -1.33 11.95 10.21
CA ASP A 5 -1.84 10.94 11.15
C ASP A 5 -3.28 10.57 10.78
N LEU A 6 -3.41 9.39 10.17
CA LEU A 6 -4.69 8.85 9.70
C LEU A 6 -5.24 7.73 10.61
N GLN A 7 -4.60 7.49 11.76
CA GLN A 7 -4.93 6.35 12.61
C GLN A 7 -6.36 6.41 13.13
N LYS A 8 -6.77 7.58 13.63
CA LYS A 8 -8.12 7.80 14.15
C LYS A 8 -9.17 7.71 13.05
N GLU A 9 -8.95 8.37 11.91
CA GLU A 9 -9.83 8.32 10.75
C GLU A 9 -10.04 6.87 10.27
N PHE A 10 -8.95 6.10 10.18
CA PHE A 10 -9.00 4.69 9.80
C PHE A 10 -9.82 3.83 10.77
N VAL A 11 -9.58 3.97 12.07
CA VAL A 11 -10.27 3.15 13.07
C VAL A 11 -11.74 3.52 13.18
N GLU A 12 -12.06 4.80 13.34
CA GLU A 12 -13.41 5.26 13.66
C GLU A 12 -14.34 5.23 12.45
N GLU A 13 -13.85 5.57 11.25
CA GLU A 13 -14.71 5.65 10.07
C GLU A 13 -14.79 4.34 9.29
N LEU A 14 -13.74 3.52 9.30
CA LEU A 14 -13.65 2.32 8.46
C LEU A 14 -13.65 1.04 9.29
N CYS A 15 -12.69 0.87 10.22
CA CYS A 15 -12.57 -0.40 10.97
C CYS A 15 -13.80 -0.69 11.82
N PHE A 16 -14.28 0.27 12.62
CA PHE A 16 -15.47 0.07 13.46
C PHE A 16 -16.71 -0.22 12.62
N ARG A 17 -16.85 0.40 11.44
CA ARG A 17 -17.97 0.13 10.53
C ARG A 17 -17.89 -1.27 9.94
N ALA A 18 -16.71 -1.71 9.52
CA ALA A 18 -16.48 -3.06 9.03
C ALA A 18 -16.80 -4.12 10.10
N VAL A 19 -16.43 -3.87 11.36
CA VAL A 19 -16.75 -4.74 12.49
C VAL A 19 -18.26 -4.78 12.74
N GLN A 20 -18.93 -3.61 12.76
CA GLN A 20 -20.37 -3.50 13.01
C GLN A 20 -21.21 -4.32 12.01
N CYS A 21 -20.78 -4.40 10.75
CA CYS A 21 -21.49 -5.18 9.73
C CYS A 21 -20.93 -6.60 9.54
N ASN A 22 -19.98 -7.04 10.37
CA ASN A 22 -19.27 -8.31 10.22
C ASN A 22 -18.70 -8.50 8.79
N ALA A 23 -18.12 -7.43 8.23
CA ALA A 23 -17.58 -7.45 6.88
C ALA A 23 -16.49 -8.51 6.75
N SER A 24 -16.70 -9.44 5.83
CA SER A 24 -15.72 -10.45 5.46
C SER A 24 -15.76 -10.70 3.97
N TYR A 25 -14.60 -10.97 3.39
CA TYR A 25 -14.47 -11.38 2.00
C TYR A 25 -14.20 -12.88 1.93
N GLU A 26 -14.96 -13.55 1.07
CA GLU A 26 -14.91 -15.01 0.88
C GLU A 26 -14.98 -15.80 2.21
N GLY A 27 -15.71 -15.25 3.18
CA GLY A 27 -15.96 -15.85 4.50
C GLY A 27 -14.75 -15.94 5.43
N ARG A 28 -13.59 -15.36 5.08
CA ARG A 28 -12.35 -15.49 5.88
C ARG A 28 -11.54 -14.21 6.01
N TYR A 29 -11.46 -13.41 4.96
CA TYR A 29 -10.56 -12.25 4.94
C TYR A 29 -11.24 -11.00 5.48
N LEU A 30 -10.69 -10.41 6.55
CA LEU A 30 -11.25 -9.23 7.24
C LEU A 30 -10.84 -7.89 6.62
N LEU A 31 -10.43 -7.88 5.34
CA LEU A 31 -10.29 -6.67 4.53
C LEU A 31 -9.27 -5.61 5.00
N GLY A 32 -8.32 -5.96 5.86
CA GLY A 32 -7.39 -4.99 6.48
C GLY A 32 -6.68 -4.06 5.49
N THR A 33 -6.16 -4.59 4.37
CA THR A 33 -5.52 -3.77 3.31
C THR A 33 -6.57 -2.93 2.59
N SER A 34 -7.70 -3.54 2.25
CA SER A 34 -8.78 -2.92 1.47
C SER A 34 -9.40 -1.72 2.19
N LEU A 35 -9.56 -1.79 3.51
CA LEU A 35 -10.13 -0.72 4.33
C LEU A 35 -9.19 0.48 4.47
N ALA A 36 -7.87 0.25 4.44
CA ALA A 36 -6.88 1.31 4.61
C ALA A 36 -6.72 2.19 3.36
N ARG A 37 -6.80 1.61 2.15
CA ARG A 37 -6.52 2.35 0.90
C ARG A 37 -7.41 3.57 0.67
N PRO A 38 -8.73 3.53 0.91
CA PRO A 38 -9.58 4.71 0.78
C PRO A 38 -9.16 5.87 1.70
N VAL A 39 -8.72 5.57 2.93
CA VAL A 39 -8.29 6.60 3.90
C VAL A 39 -7.02 7.29 3.42
N ILE A 40 -6.05 6.51 2.94
CA ILE A 40 -4.81 7.05 2.36
C ILE A 40 -5.13 7.87 1.10
N ALA A 41 -6.04 7.38 0.25
CA ALA A 41 -6.44 8.08 -0.96
C ALA A 41 -7.12 9.43 -0.66
N ARG A 42 -7.99 9.48 0.37
CA ARG A 42 -8.60 10.72 0.85
C ARG A 42 -7.56 11.74 1.30
N ALA A 43 -6.58 11.30 2.09
CA ALA A 43 -5.50 12.17 2.54
C ALA A 43 -4.68 12.71 1.36
N GLN A 44 -4.37 11.85 0.38
CA GLN A 44 -3.61 12.27 -0.81
C GLN A 44 -4.37 13.31 -1.65
N ILE A 45 -5.68 13.15 -1.84
CA ILE A 45 -6.50 14.14 -2.56
C ILE A 45 -6.64 15.43 -1.74
N ARG A 46 -6.83 15.34 -0.42
CA ARG A 46 -6.89 16.51 0.47
C ARG A 46 -5.63 17.37 0.34
N VAL A 47 -4.45 16.73 0.38
CA VAL A 47 -3.17 17.40 0.16
C VAL A 47 -3.06 17.97 -1.26
N ALA A 48 -3.44 17.21 -2.28
CA ALA A 48 -3.42 17.69 -3.66
C ALA A 48 -4.27 18.96 -3.84
N GLN A 49 -5.44 19.02 -3.22
CA GLN A 49 -6.31 20.21 -3.24
C GLN A 49 -5.69 21.40 -2.50
N GLN A 50 -5.09 21.16 -1.33
CA GLN A 50 -4.42 22.20 -0.54
C GLN A 50 -3.23 22.82 -1.29
N GLU A 51 -2.47 22.00 -1.99
CA GLU A 51 -1.28 22.41 -2.76
C GLU A 51 -1.61 22.90 -4.18
N GLY A 52 -2.88 22.82 -4.61
CA GLY A 52 -3.30 23.20 -5.96
C GLY A 52 -2.77 22.26 -7.06
N CYS A 53 -2.59 20.98 -6.75
CA CYS A 53 -2.09 19.97 -7.67
C CYS A 53 -3.20 19.44 -8.59
N ASP A 54 -2.93 19.44 -9.91
CA ASP A 54 -3.80 18.81 -10.92
C ASP A 54 -3.59 17.29 -11.03
N PHE A 55 -2.50 16.78 -10.45
CA PHE A 55 -2.07 15.38 -10.59
C PHE A 55 -1.85 14.72 -9.23
N VAL A 56 -2.16 13.43 -9.16
CA VAL A 56 -1.72 12.52 -8.09
C VAL A 56 -0.99 11.32 -8.69
N SER A 57 -0.08 10.72 -7.93
CA SER A 57 0.68 9.55 -8.36
C SER A 57 0.65 8.46 -7.30
N HIS A 58 0.61 7.19 -7.73
CA HIS A 58 0.73 6.04 -6.84
C HIS A 58 1.70 4.99 -7.39
N GLY A 59 2.41 4.30 -6.50
CA GLY A 59 3.42 3.30 -6.83
C GLY A 59 2.90 1.86 -6.92
N CYS A 60 1.59 1.65 -6.86
CA CYS A 60 0.99 0.30 -6.92
C CYS A 60 1.37 -0.41 -8.23
N THR A 61 1.59 -1.72 -8.16
CA THR A 61 1.88 -2.53 -9.35
C THR A 61 0.68 -2.56 -10.29
N GLY A 62 0.94 -2.61 -11.61
CA GLY A 62 -0.11 -2.63 -12.64
C GLY A 62 -0.98 -3.90 -12.67
N LYS A 63 -0.68 -4.90 -11.83
CA LYS A 63 -1.42 -6.17 -11.73
C LYS A 63 -2.12 -6.37 -10.38
N GLY A 64 -1.88 -5.49 -9.40
CA GLY A 64 -2.42 -5.64 -8.05
C GLY A 64 -3.78 -4.98 -7.86
N ASN A 65 -4.46 -5.33 -6.78
CA ASN A 65 -5.77 -4.76 -6.42
C ASN A 65 -5.68 -3.30 -5.96
N ASP A 66 -4.54 -2.88 -5.39
CA ASP A 66 -4.40 -1.55 -4.78
C ASP A 66 -4.51 -0.41 -5.78
N GLN A 67 -4.08 -0.59 -7.04
CA GLN A 67 -4.26 0.43 -8.08
C GLN A 67 -5.74 0.81 -8.24
N VAL A 68 -6.62 -0.19 -8.25
CA VAL A 68 -8.06 0.00 -8.41
C VAL A 68 -8.63 0.70 -7.19
N ARG A 69 -8.21 0.29 -5.99
CA ARG A 69 -8.67 0.88 -4.73
C ARG A 69 -8.31 2.37 -4.64
N PHE A 70 -7.08 2.74 -4.99
CA PHE A 70 -6.65 4.13 -5.00
C PHE A 70 -7.37 4.94 -6.06
N GLU A 71 -7.40 4.48 -7.31
CA GLU A 71 -7.98 5.25 -8.41
C GLU A 71 -9.49 5.42 -8.28
N LEU A 72 -10.23 4.39 -7.89
CA LEU A 72 -11.65 4.54 -7.63
C LEU A 72 -11.91 5.57 -6.52
N ALA A 73 -11.11 5.56 -5.44
CA ALA A 73 -11.22 6.55 -4.38
C ALA A 73 -10.88 7.96 -4.90
N PHE A 74 -9.78 8.13 -5.64
CA PHE A 74 -9.41 9.42 -6.24
C PHE A 74 -10.52 10.00 -7.09
N TYR A 75 -11.04 9.22 -8.04
CA TYR A 75 -12.08 9.69 -8.96
C TYR A 75 -13.44 9.87 -8.27
N THR A 76 -13.69 9.17 -7.16
CA THR A 76 -14.90 9.40 -6.35
C THR A 76 -14.84 10.75 -5.64
N ILE A 77 -13.65 11.16 -5.16
CA ILE A 77 -13.47 12.40 -4.39
C ILE A 77 -13.29 13.60 -5.33
N GLN A 78 -12.48 13.45 -6.37
CA GLN A 78 -12.18 14.48 -7.36
C GLN A 78 -12.12 13.88 -8.76
N PRO A 79 -13.25 13.81 -9.49
CA PRO A 79 -13.31 13.20 -10.82
C PRO A 79 -12.38 13.84 -11.86
N SER A 80 -12.00 15.11 -11.66
CA SER A 80 -11.11 15.86 -12.56
C SER A 80 -9.61 15.60 -12.33
N ILE A 81 -9.23 14.90 -11.26
CA ILE A 81 -7.82 14.68 -10.94
C ILE A 81 -7.17 13.78 -12.00
N LYS A 82 -5.93 14.09 -12.38
CA LYS A 82 -5.16 13.25 -13.30
C LYS A 82 -4.27 12.29 -12.52
N VAL A 83 -4.41 10.99 -12.76
CA VAL A 83 -3.60 9.98 -12.07
C VAL A 83 -2.40 9.58 -12.93
N ILE A 84 -1.20 9.62 -12.33
CA ILE A 84 0.02 9.08 -12.91
C ILE A 84 0.33 7.75 -12.21
N ALA A 85 0.28 6.66 -12.96
CA ALA A 85 0.60 5.32 -12.46
C ALA A 85 1.82 4.76 -13.22
N PRO A 86 3.06 4.96 -12.72
CA PRO A 86 4.27 4.63 -13.45
C PRO A 86 4.33 3.18 -13.93
N TRP A 87 3.86 2.22 -13.13
CA TRP A 87 3.81 0.80 -13.50
C TRP A 87 2.85 0.43 -14.63
N ARG A 88 2.15 1.41 -15.22
CA ARG A 88 1.34 1.27 -16.44
C ARG A 88 1.84 2.10 -17.61
N LEU A 89 2.88 2.91 -17.41
CA LEU A 89 3.52 3.67 -18.47
C LEU A 89 4.54 2.77 -19.20
N PRO A 90 4.40 2.56 -20.52
CA PRO A 90 5.34 1.75 -21.29
C PRO A 90 6.79 2.19 -21.09
N GLU A 91 7.05 3.50 -21.12
CA GLU A 91 8.39 4.06 -20.95
C GLU A 91 9.01 3.73 -19.58
N PHE A 92 8.21 3.64 -18.52
CA PHE A 92 8.67 3.29 -17.18
C PHE A 92 8.94 1.78 -17.09
N CYS A 93 8.02 0.96 -17.60
CA CYS A 93 8.16 -0.50 -17.64
C CYS A 93 9.29 -0.96 -18.58
N ASP A 94 9.65 -0.16 -19.59
CA ASP A 94 10.79 -0.42 -20.46
C ASP A 94 12.12 -0.05 -19.82
N ARG A 95 12.13 1.04 -19.06
CA ARG A 95 13.30 1.47 -18.31
C ARG A 95 13.59 0.59 -17.09
N PHE A 96 12.56 0.12 -16.41
CA PHE A 96 12.67 -0.65 -15.16
C PHE A 96 12.00 -2.02 -15.31
N LYS A 97 12.78 -3.02 -15.72
CA LYS A 97 12.31 -4.41 -15.89
C LYS A 97 12.20 -5.15 -14.58
N GLY A 98 12.89 -4.70 -13.54
CA GLY A 98 12.79 -5.29 -12.22
C GLY A 98 13.43 -4.48 -11.11
N ARG A 99 13.51 -5.11 -9.94
CA ARG A 99 14.06 -4.50 -8.73
C ARG A 99 15.52 -4.08 -8.88
N GLN A 100 16.33 -4.82 -9.64
CA GLN A 100 17.74 -4.50 -9.82
C GLN A 100 17.91 -3.16 -10.54
N ASP A 101 17.20 -2.93 -11.65
CA ASP A 101 17.25 -1.66 -12.38
C ASP A 101 16.85 -0.46 -11.50
N LEU A 102 15.87 -0.65 -10.60
CA LEU A 102 15.46 0.38 -9.64
C LEU A 102 16.56 0.69 -8.62
N LEU A 103 17.28 -0.34 -8.15
CA LEU A 103 18.40 -0.17 -7.21
C LEU A 103 19.59 0.53 -7.89
N ASP A 104 19.94 0.11 -9.11
CA ASP A 104 21.03 0.72 -9.89
C ASP A 104 20.71 2.19 -10.22
N TYR A 105 19.46 2.48 -10.56
CA TYR A 105 19.00 3.85 -10.77
C TYR A 105 19.06 4.69 -9.48
N ALA A 106 18.64 4.12 -8.35
CA ALA A 106 18.71 4.81 -7.08
C ALA A 106 20.17 5.10 -6.67
N GLU A 107 21.08 4.14 -6.83
CA GLU A 107 22.52 4.31 -6.57
C GLU A 107 23.12 5.40 -7.46
N LYS A 108 22.88 5.33 -8.77
CA LYS A 108 23.38 6.32 -9.74
C LYS A 108 22.92 7.75 -9.43
N HIS A 109 21.72 7.90 -8.89
CA HIS A 109 21.12 9.21 -8.59
C HIS A 109 21.23 9.62 -7.11
N GLY A 110 21.94 8.84 -6.28
CA GLY A 110 22.10 9.14 -4.86
C GLY A 110 20.80 9.08 -4.05
N ILE A 111 19.81 8.28 -4.49
CA ILE A 111 18.55 8.09 -3.79
C ILE A 111 18.77 7.03 -2.69
N PRO A 112 18.59 7.36 -1.41
CA PRO A 112 18.80 6.42 -0.32
C PRO A 112 17.75 5.29 -0.36
N VAL A 113 18.20 4.03 -0.39
CA VAL A 113 17.32 2.85 -0.38
C VAL A 113 17.62 1.98 0.84
N THR A 114 16.59 1.73 1.66
CA THR A 114 16.67 0.85 2.85
C THR A 114 16.38 -0.62 2.54
N SER A 115 16.06 -0.93 1.29
CA SER A 115 15.52 -2.22 0.87
C SER A 115 16.61 -3.28 0.76
N THR A 116 16.77 -4.12 1.79
CA THR A 116 17.71 -5.25 1.78
C THR A 116 17.17 -6.45 1.02
N LYS A 117 18.05 -7.34 0.53
CA LYS A 117 17.68 -8.62 -0.14
C LYS A 117 17.01 -9.65 0.79
N ALA A 118 16.76 -9.31 2.06
CA ALA A 118 16.67 -10.28 3.15
C ALA A 118 15.27 -10.85 3.42
N LYS A 119 14.19 -10.24 2.94
CA LYS A 119 12.83 -10.75 3.18
C LYS A 119 12.29 -11.38 1.90
N PRO A 120 12.08 -12.71 1.87
CA PRO A 120 11.60 -13.38 0.67
C PRO A 120 10.10 -13.16 0.40
N TRP A 121 9.41 -12.39 1.24
CA TRP A 121 8.00 -12.07 1.12
C TRP A 121 7.72 -10.57 1.09
N SER A 122 6.64 -10.19 0.40
CA SER A 122 6.01 -8.88 0.45
C SER A 122 5.14 -8.78 1.69
N MET A 123 5.07 -7.59 2.30
CA MET A 123 4.34 -7.34 3.54
C MET A 123 3.60 -6.01 3.45
N ASP A 124 2.33 -6.00 3.84
CA ASP A 124 1.53 -4.79 4.05
C ASP A 124 1.05 -4.79 5.50
N ALA A 125 1.26 -3.69 6.22
CA ALA A 125 0.90 -3.61 7.63
C ALA A 125 0.26 -2.26 7.95
N ASN A 126 -0.78 -2.31 8.77
CA ASN A 126 -1.48 -1.17 9.32
C ASN A 126 -2.07 -1.55 10.69
N LEU A 127 -2.82 -0.64 11.33
CA LEU A 127 -3.40 -0.88 12.65
C LEU A 127 -4.37 -2.07 12.72
N ALA A 128 -5.00 -2.44 11.60
CA ALA A 128 -6.00 -3.51 11.57
C ALA A 128 -5.38 -4.89 11.31
N HIS A 129 -4.29 -4.98 10.55
CA HIS A 129 -3.66 -6.26 10.25
C HIS A 129 -2.21 -6.13 9.75
N CYS A 130 -1.57 -7.29 9.59
CA CYS A 130 -0.39 -7.46 8.78
C CYS A 130 -0.64 -8.61 7.79
N SER A 131 -0.47 -8.37 6.49
CA SER A 131 -0.49 -9.40 5.46
C SER A 131 0.92 -9.72 4.98
N TYR A 132 1.08 -10.97 4.55
CA TYR A 132 2.31 -11.48 3.96
C TYR A 132 1.93 -12.20 2.67
N GLU A 133 2.55 -11.79 1.56
CA GLU A 133 2.25 -12.27 0.21
C GLU A 133 3.53 -12.39 -0.60
N ALA A 134 3.54 -13.20 -1.66
CA ALA A 134 4.75 -13.52 -2.45
C ALA A 134 5.90 -14.16 -1.63
N GLY A 135 6.76 -14.92 -2.29
CA GLY A 135 7.82 -15.70 -1.66
C GLY A 135 7.66 -17.21 -1.82
N MET A 136 8.55 -17.99 -1.17
CA MET A 136 8.47 -19.45 -1.19
C MET A 136 7.08 -19.94 -0.78
N SER A 137 6.54 -20.90 -1.54
CA SER A 137 5.22 -21.50 -1.38
C SER A 137 4.79 -21.64 0.08
N PHE A 138 3.55 -21.25 0.38
CA PHE A 138 2.90 -21.35 1.70
C PHE A 138 2.97 -22.76 2.33
N GLU A 139 3.37 -23.79 1.59
CA GLU A 139 3.64 -25.13 2.11
C GLU A 139 4.75 -25.18 3.19
N HIS A 140 5.64 -24.18 3.26
CA HIS A 140 6.75 -24.16 4.23
C HIS A 140 6.67 -23.02 5.26
N CYS A 141 5.60 -22.23 5.29
CA CYS A 141 5.48 -21.13 6.23
C CYS A 141 5.05 -21.64 7.62
N GLN A 142 6.02 -22.05 8.44
CA GLN A 142 5.76 -22.29 9.86
C GLN A 142 5.40 -20.96 10.52
N THR A 143 4.19 -20.88 11.10
CA THR A 143 3.82 -19.78 12.00
C THR A 143 4.84 -19.68 13.12
N PRO A 144 5.48 -18.53 13.36
CA PRO A 144 6.32 -18.35 14.53
C PRO A 144 5.46 -18.63 15.77
N SER A 145 5.90 -19.58 16.60
CA SER A 145 5.22 -19.89 17.85
C SER A 145 5.17 -18.64 18.73
N LEU A 146 4.05 -18.43 19.42
CA LEU A 146 3.77 -17.30 20.33
C LEU A 146 4.79 -17.13 21.48
N THR A 147 5.79 -18.00 21.57
CA THR A 147 6.86 -18.00 22.58
C THR A 147 7.87 -16.86 22.43
N ASN A 148 7.90 -16.11 21.32
CA ASN A 148 8.84 -15.00 21.13
C ASN A 148 8.25 -13.60 21.37
N ALA A 149 7.01 -13.50 21.86
CA ALA A 149 6.37 -12.22 22.17
C ALA A 149 6.95 -11.49 23.40
N SER A 150 7.92 -12.08 24.13
CA SER A 150 8.54 -11.47 25.31
C SER A 150 9.86 -10.75 25.05
N ARG A 151 10.27 -10.57 23.79
CA ARG A 151 11.54 -9.91 23.45
C ARG A 151 11.36 -8.79 22.43
N TYR A 152 10.68 -7.73 22.83
CA TYR A 152 11.03 -6.37 22.38
C TYR A 152 10.87 -5.41 23.59
N PRO A 153 11.79 -4.45 23.75
CA PRO A 153 11.87 -3.57 24.92
C PRO A 153 10.71 -2.59 25.05
#